data_AF-A0A535A5R5-F1
#
_entry.id   AF-A0A535A5R5-F1
#
_cell.length_a   1.000
_cell.length_b   1.000
_cell.length_c   1.000
_cell.angle_alpha   90.00
_cell.angle_beta   90.00
_cell.angle_gamma   90.00
#
_symmetry.space_group_name_H-M   'P 1'
#
loop_
_entity.id
_entity.type
_entity.pdbx_description
1 polymer ?
#
loop_
_entity_poly.entity_id
_entity_poly.type
_entity_poly.pdbx_seq_one_letter_code
_entity_poly.pdbx_strand_id
1 'polypeptide(L)'
;MQGNVQRGAVCAAVLCAVVLVAACAAQPLAQPSWPAPSDPMALAAQAGLEPTDREYLMTHTHSHLDVSVDGKKVVVPSGIGIDIEAAAGVQSTPSLDGTSTEYYVTICGAPCLSPLHTHDASGVIHTESRNPHENPYTLGQFFTEWGIRLDDSCVGDFCKPNASVVLYLDGKKYDGNPAEIQLKSHIEIAIVIGKPPAVVPDHWDFGELP
;
A
#
# COMPACT_ATOMS: atom_id res chain seq x y z
N MET A 1 7.78 -69.17 -57.90
CA MET A 1 8.11 -68.79 -56.50
C MET A 1 9.19 -67.72 -56.61
N GLN A 2 8.76 -66.45 -56.69
CA GLN A 2 8.79 -65.45 -55.59
C GLN A 2 10.19 -64.88 -55.33
N GLY A 3 10.32 -63.54 -55.43
CA GLY A 3 11.49 -62.82 -54.93
C GLY A 3 11.79 -61.49 -55.62
N ASN A 4 10.83 -60.56 -55.69
CA ASN A 4 11.07 -59.17 -56.07
C ASN A 4 11.60 -58.40 -54.84
N VAL A 5 12.80 -57.80 -54.91
CA VAL A 5 13.35 -56.96 -53.83
C VAL A 5 13.40 -55.52 -54.33
N GLN A 6 12.40 -54.71 -53.98
CA GLN A 6 12.45 -53.27 -54.13
C GLN A 6 13.34 -52.66 -53.04
N ARG A 7 14.37 -51.92 -53.45
CA ARG A 7 15.17 -51.07 -52.57
C ARG A 7 14.42 -49.75 -52.36
N GLY A 8 13.89 -49.53 -51.16
CA GLY A 8 13.36 -48.23 -50.74
C GLY A 8 14.49 -47.25 -50.44
N ALA A 9 14.45 -46.09 -51.08
CA ALA A 9 15.29 -44.95 -50.73
C ALA A 9 14.75 -44.30 -49.45
N VAL A 10 15.59 -44.16 -48.42
CA VAL A 10 15.28 -43.44 -47.20
C VAL A 10 15.53 -41.95 -47.46
N CYS A 11 14.45 -41.15 -47.54
CA CYS A 11 14.56 -39.69 -47.44
C CYS A 11 14.95 -39.34 -46.00
N ALA A 12 16.17 -38.86 -45.80
CA ALA A 12 16.58 -38.24 -44.55
C ALA A 12 15.85 -36.90 -44.40
N ALA A 13 14.79 -36.87 -43.58
CA ALA A 13 14.17 -35.63 -43.17
C ALA A 13 15.11 -34.91 -42.18
N VAL A 14 15.74 -33.82 -42.63
CA VAL A 14 16.44 -32.90 -41.74
C VAL A 14 15.39 -32.13 -40.95
N LEU A 15 15.11 -32.59 -39.74
CA LEU A 15 14.35 -31.84 -38.75
C LEU A 15 15.23 -30.70 -38.22
N CYS A 16 15.05 -29.49 -38.76
CA CYS A 16 15.51 -28.27 -38.08
C CYS A 16 14.74 -28.16 -36.76
N ALA A 17 15.38 -28.52 -35.65
CA ALA A 17 14.87 -28.25 -34.32
C ALA A 17 14.90 -26.74 -34.07
N VAL A 18 13.75 -26.07 -34.23
CA VAL A 18 13.57 -24.71 -33.75
C VAL A 18 13.55 -24.77 -32.23
N VAL A 19 14.67 -24.41 -31.60
CA VAL A 19 14.73 -24.19 -30.16
C VAL A 19 13.96 -22.90 -29.87
N LEU A 20 12.68 -23.04 -29.52
CA LEU A 20 11.89 -21.95 -28.95
C LEU A 20 12.51 -21.63 -27.58
N VAL A 21 13.35 -20.59 -27.52
CA VAL A 21 13.71 -19.96 -26.26
C VAL A 21 12.46 -19.23 -25.79
N ALA A 22 11.61 -19.92 -25.02
CA ALA A 22 10.52 -19.28 -24.32
C ALA A 22 11.15 -18.30 -23.33
N ALA A 23 11.13 -17.01 -23.66
CA ALA A 23 11.41 -15.96 -22.68
C ALA A 23 10.44 -16.19 -21.52
N CYS A 24 10.97 -16.52 -20.35
CA CYS A 24 10.17 -16.62 -19.13
C CYS A 24 9.76 -15.18 -18.76
N ALA A 25 8.67 -14.70 -19.34
CA ALA A 25 8.04 -13.50 -18.85
C ALA A 25 7.59 -13.80 -17.41
N ALA A 26 8.08 -13.02 -16.45
CA ALA A 26 7.63 -13.14 -15.07
C ALA A 26 6.10 -13.02 -15.05
N GLN A 27 5.45 -13.92 -14.32
CA GLN A 27 3.99 -13.86 -14.18
C GLN A 27 3.60 -12.56 -13.48
N PRO A 28 2.51 -11.89 -13.91
CA PRO A 28 2.02 -10.70 -13.22
C PRO A 28 1.70 -11.01 -11.76
N LEU A 29 2.04 -10.10 -10.87
CA LEU A 29 1.67 -10.14 -9.48
C LEU A 29 0.15 -9.93 -9.33
N ALA A 30 -0.46 -10.71 -8.42
CA ALA A 30 -1.85 -10.50 -8.05
C ALA A 30 -2.00 -9.14 -7.37
N GLN A 31 -3.11 -8.44 -7.66
CA GLN A 31 -3.41 -7.19 -6.95
C GLN A 31 -3.92 -7.52 -5.54
N PRO A 32 -3.36 -6.89 -4.50
CA PRO A 32 -3.83 -7.10 -3.15
C PRO A 32 -5.20 -6.46 -2.94
N SER A 33 -5.92 -6.97 -1.94
CA SER A 33 -7.11 -6.35 -1.38
C SER A 33 -6.83 -6.04 0.09
N TRP A 34 -6.52 -4.78 0.39
CA TRP A 34 -6.19 -4.32 1.74
C TRP A 34 -7.29 -3.37 2.24
N PRO A 35 -8.35 -3.90 2.89
CA PRO A 35 -9.40 -3.06 3.46
C PRO A 35 -8.90 -2.34 4.73
N ALA A 36 -9.68 -1.36 5.22
CA ALA A 36 -9.50 -0.87 6.57
C ALA A 36 -9.78 -2.01 7.59
N PRO A 37 -9.07 -2.06 8.72
CA PRO A 37 -9.25 -3.11 9.71
C PRO A 37 -10.58 -2.94 10.48
N SER A 38 -11.15 -4.07 10.95
CA SER A 38 -12.40 -4.07 11.73
C SER A 38 -12.21 -3.79 13.22
N ASP A 39 -10.96 -3.79 13.71
CA ASP A 39 -10.59 -3.55 15.11
C ASP A 39 -9.54 -2.42 15.26
N PRO A 40 -9.76 -1.24 14.65
CA PRO A 40 -8.75 -0.20 14.48
C PRO A 40 -8.17 0.29 15.81
N MET A 41 -8.98 0.37 16.88
CA MET A 41 -8.50 0.85 18.19
C MET A 41 -7.51 -0.13 18.85
N ALA A 42 -7.69 -1.43 18.65
CA ALA A 42 -6.78 -2.44 19.18
C ALA A 42 -5.44 -2.43 18.41
N LEU A 43 -5.51 -2.31 17.08
CA LEU A 43 -4.33 -2.25 16.23
C LEU A 43 -3.54 -0.94 16.41
N ALA A 44 -4.22 0.19 16.64
CA ALA A 44 -3.57 1.45 17.01
C ALA A 44 -2.79 1.29 18.33
N ALA A 45 -3.40 0.69 19.36
CA ALA A 45 -2.71 0.38 20.60
C ALA A 45 -1.52 -0.57 20.39
N GLN A 46 -1.65 -1.56 19.50
CA GLN A 46 -0.55 -2.46 19.11
C GLN A 46 0.59 -1.72 18.40
N ALA A 47 0.27 -0.69 17.61
CA ALA A 47 1.23 0.22 16.98
C ALA A 47 1.88 1.20 17.99
N GLY A 48 1.53 1.12 19.28
CA GLY A 48 2.01 2.04 20.31
C GLY A 48 1.42 3.44 20.20
N LEU A 49 0.29 3.56 19.52
CA LEU A 49 -0.48 4.80 19.41
C LEU A 49 -1.53 4.82 20.53
N GLU A 50 -1.94 6.02 20.93
CA GLU A 50 -2.92 6.24 22.00
C GLU A 50 -4.23 6.77 21.41
N PRO A 51 -5.23 5.89 21.15
CA PRO A 51 -6.50 6.33 20.60
C PRO A 51 -7.23 7.36 21.45
N THR A 52 -8.02 8.19 20.78
CA THR A 52 -8.78 9.29 21.33
C THR A 52 -10.25 9.21 20.94
N ASP A 53 -11.08 9.99 21.64
CA ASP A 53 -12.52 10.09 21.43
C ASP A 53 -12.91 11.12 20.36
N ARG A 54 -11.93 11.83 19.79
CA ARG A 54 -12.07 12.92 18.81
C ARG A 54 -10.70 13.28 18.23
N GLU A 55 -10.71 14.09 17.18
CA GLU A 55 -9.54 14.74 16.60
C GLU A 55 -8.93 15.76 17.56
N TYR A 56 -7.60 15.76 17.70
CA TYR A 56 -6.85 16.75 18.46
C TYR A 56 -5.83 17.42 17.55
N LEU A 57 -5.86 18.74 17.51
CA LEU A 57 -5.08 19.52 16.53
C LEU A 57 -3.86 20.22 17.15
N MET A 58 -3.30 19.69 18.25
CA MET A 58 -2.10 20.30 18.85
C MET A 58 -0.86 20.04 18.00
N THR A 59 -0.73 18.81 17.51
CA THR A 59 0.07 18.48 16.34
C THR A 59 -0.91 18.00 15.28
N HIS A 60 -0.86 18.62 14.10
CA HIS A 60 -1.73 18.32 12.97
C HIS A 60 -0.90 18.46 11.69
N THR A 61 -0.53 17.33 11.10
CA THR A 61 0.30 17.29 9.89
C THR A 61 -0.23 16.22 8.94
N HIS A 62 -0.02 16.41 7.65
CA HIS A 62 -0.43 15.46 6.63
C HIS A 62 0.77 14.86 5.90
N SER A 63 0.67 13.61 5.51
CA SER A 63 1.60 12.95 4.60
C SER A 63 0.81 12.15 3.57
N HIS A 64 1.44 11.71 2.48
CA HIS A 64 0.72 10.97 1.44
C HIS A 64 1.42 9.66 1.10
N LEU A 65 0.62 8.62 0.86
CA LEU A 65 1.06 7.27 0.54
C LEU A 65 0.42 6.78 -0.76
N ASP A 66 1.26 6.54 -1.76
CA ASP A 66 0.93 5.74 -2.93
C ASP A 66 1.51 4.34 -2.82
N VAL A 67 0.70 3.34 -3.16
CA VAL A 67 1.15 1.95 -3.31
C VAL A 67 0.85 1.49 -4.73
N SER A 68 1.80 0.79 -5.35
CA SER A 68 1.58 0.16 -6.65
C SER A 68 2.12 -1.27 -6.71
N VAL A 69 1.38 -2.14 -7.43
CA VAL A 69 1.78 -3.52 -7.74
C VAL A 69 1.71 -3.70 -9.25
N ASP A 70 2.86 -4.02 -9.87
CA ASP A 70 3.02 -4.14 -11.32
C ASP A 70 2.52 -2.90 -12.09
N GLY A 71 2.79 -1.72 -11.54
CA GLY A 71 2.46 -0.42 -12.11
C GLY A 71 0.98 -0.02 -12.01
N LYS A 72 0.17 -0.81 -11.30
CA LYS A 72 -1.23 -0.49 -10.99
C LYS A 72 -1.33 0.03 -9.56
N LYS A 73 -2.12 1.09 -9.34
CA LYS A 73 -2.37 1.64 -7.99
C LYS A 73 -3.11 0.62 -7.13
N VAL A 74 -2.63 0.44 -5.91
CA VAL A 74 -3.32 -0.24 -4.82
C VAL A 74 -3.98 0.83 -3.98
N VAL A 75 -5.24 0.60 -3.60
CA VAL A 75 -6.00 1.55 -2.78
C VAL A 75 -5.46 1.54 -1.35
N VAL A 76 -5.15 2.73 -0.84
CA VAL A 76 -5.07 3.00 0.60
C VAL A 76 -6.50 3.39 1.02
N PRO A 77 -7.23 2.55 1.76
CA PRO A 77 -8.64 2.77 2.05
C PRO A 77 -8.83 3.93 3.02
N SER A 78 -10.04 4.51 2.98
CA SER A 78 -10.54 5.36 4.04
C SER A 78 -10.82 4.55 5.31
N GLY A 79 -10.79 5.22 6.47
CA GLY A 79 -11.16 4.63 7.75
C GLY A 79 -10.07 3.81 8.43
N ILE A 80 -8.82 3.83 7.93
CA ILE A 80 -7.70 3.30 8.72
C ILE A 80 -7.59 4.16 9.97
N GLY A 81 -7.49 3.52 11.13
CA GLY A 81 -7.42 4.22 12.42
C GLY A 81 -8.75 4.81 12.90
N ILE A 82 -9.89 4.55 12.23
CA ILE A 82 -11.21 5.09 12.61
C ILE A 82 -12.17 3.92 12.90
N ASP A 83 -12.86 3.93 14.05
CA ASP A 83 -13.92 2.97 14.35
C ASP A 83 -15.20 3.28 13.57
N ILE A 84 -15.20 2.95 12.27
CA ILE A 84 -16.29 3.26 11.32
C ILE A 84 -17.56 2.42 11.51
N GLU A 85 -17.51 1.35 12.30
CA GLU A 85 -18.63 0.42 12.47
C GLU A 85 -19.40 0.65 13.77
N ALA A 86 -18.69 0.89 14.89
CA ALA A 86 -19.30 0.87 16.21
C ALA A 86 -19.44 2.25 16.86
N ALA A 87 -18.69 3.25 16.41
CA ALA A 87 -18.67 4.55 17.08
C ALA A 87 -19.76 5.50 16.58
N ALA A 88 -20.71 5.83 17.46
CA ALA A 88 -21.78 6.79 17.17
C ALA A 88 -21.29 8.22 16.84
N GLY A 89 -20.05 8.54 17.18
CA GLY A 89 -19.42 9.83 16.87
C GLY A 89 -18.80 9.91 15.47
N VAL A 90 -18.79 8.80 14.71
CA VAL A 90 -18.25 8.73 13.36
C VAL A 90 -19.37 8.91 12.33
N GLN A 91 -19.15 9.82 11.39
CA GLN A 91 -20.06 10.12 10.29
C GLN A 91 -19.40 9.80 8.96
N SER A 92 -20.20 9.59 7.91
CA SER A 92 -19.69 9.29 6.57
C SER A 92 -20.41 10.09 5.49
N THR A 93 -19.68 10.48 4.46
CA THR A 93 -20.19 11.06 3.21
C THR A 93 -19.49 10.40 2.01
N PRO A 94 -20.04 10.43 0.80
CA PRO A 94 -19.23 10.15 -0.40
C PRO A 94 -18.04 11.12 -0.47
N SER A 95 -16.86 10.62 -0.86
CA SER A 95 -15.67 11.45 -1.07
C SER A 95 -15.92 12.52 -2.14
N LEU A 96 -15.10 13.58 -2.13
CA LEU A 96 -15.23 14.70 -3.08
C LEU A 96 -15.24 14.28 -4.56
N ASP A 97 -14.47 13.25 -4.91
CA ASP A 97 -14.42 12.68 -6.26
C ASP A 97 -15.50 11.61 -6.54
N GLY A 98 -16.28 11.24 -5.52
CA GLY A 98 -17.34 10.24 -5.56
C GLY A 98 -16.86 8.80 -5.70
N THR A 99 -15.56 8.52 -5.53
CA THR A 99 -15.01 7.17 -5.73
C THR A 99 -14.91 6.35 -4.45
N SER A 100 -15.04 6.98 -3.29
CA SER A 100 -14.90 6.34 -1.99
C SER A 100 -15.85 6.94 -0.93
N THR A 101 -15.71 6.48 0.31
CA THR A 101 -16.38 7.05 1.48
C THR A 101 -15.38 7.87 2.25
N GLU A 102 -15.76 9.08 2.63
CA GLU A 102 -15.04 9.95 3.54
C GLU A 102 -15.69 9.87 4.91
N TYR A 103 -14.89 9.61 5.94
CA TYR A 103 -15.33 9.54 7.33
C TYR A 103 -14.96 10.82 8.07
N TYR A 104 -15.71 11.22 9.08
CA TYR A 104 -15.33 12.31 9.99
C TYR A 104 -15.63 11.92 11.43
N VAL A 105 -14.77 12.33 12.36
CA VAL A 105 -14.94 12.02 13.78
C VAL A 105 -15.36 13.27 14.54
N THR A 106 -16.54 13.21 15.16
CA THR A 106 -17.02 14.27 16.04
C THR A 106 -16.56 14.02 17.47
N ILE A 107 -17.46 13.60 18.36
CA ILE A 107 -17.15 13.19 19.73
C ILE A 107 -17.76 11.82 19.94
N CYS A 108 -16.92 10.86 20.30
CA CYS A 108 -17.30 9.53 20.68
C CYS A 108 -17.47 9.41 22.20
N GLY A 109 -18.26 8.43 22.65
CA GLY A 109 -18.40 8.11 24.08
C GLY A 109 -17.23 7.30 24.67
N ALA A 110 -16.32 6.84 23.80
CA ALA A 110 -15.11 6.08 24.09
C ALA A 110 -14.09 6.38 22.97
N PRO A 111 -12.81 5.97 23.12
CA PRO A 111 -11.85 6.10 22.03
C PRO A 111 -12.33 5.42 20.74
N CYS A 112 -12.28 6.15 19.63
CA CYS A 112 -12.77 5.75 18.31
C CYS A 112 -11.86 6.21 17.16
N LEU A 113 -10.78 6.92 17.48
CA LEU A 113 -9.86 7.50 16.51
C LEU A 113 -8.42 7.29 16.95
N SER A 114 -7.58 6.81 16.05
CA SER A 114 -6.13 6.79 16.22
C SER A 114 -5.54 8.15 15.83
N PRO A 115 -4.47 8.63 16.49
CA PRO A 115 -3.77 9.84 16.06
C PRO A 115 -3.13 9.70 14.67
N LEU A 116 -3.08 8.49 14.11
CA LEU A 116 -2.80 8.24 12.70
C LEU A 116 -4.06 7.68 12.04
N HIS A 117 -4.53 8.30 10.95
CA HIS A 117 -5.74 7.81 10.27
C HIS A 117 -5.87 8.32 8.83
N THR A 118 -6.85 7.76 8.11
CA THR A 118 -7.27 8.21 6.77
C THR A 118 -8.75 8.58 6.76
N HIS A 119 -9.07 9.80 6.33
CA HIS A 119 -10.46 10.22 6.16
C HIS A 119 -11.08 9.63 4.89
N ASP A 120 -10.34 9.58 3.79
CA ASP A 120 -10.77 9.11 2.48
C ASP A 120 -9.77 8.12 1.86
N ALA A 121 -10.02 7.70 0.61
CA ALA A 121 -9.16 6.75 -0.11
C ALA A 121 -8.10 7.42 -1.02
N SER A 122 -7.80 8.70 -0.81
CA SER A 122 -6.78 9.42 -1.59
C SER A 122 -5.38 8.83 -1.36
N GLY A 123 -5.10 8.45 -0.10
CA GLY A 123 -3.77 8.10 0.39
C GLY A 123 -3.21 9.13 1.38
N VAL A 124 -3.93 10.22 1.68
CA VAL A 124 -3.54 11.18 2.71
C VAL A 124 -3.65 10.55 4.11
N ILE A 125 -2.52 10.54 4.82
CA ILE A 125 -2.39 10.09 6.20
C ILE A 125 -2.36 11.32 7.10
N HIS A 126 -3.33 11.38 8.00
CA HIS A 126 -3.44 12.41 9.02
C HIS A 126 -2.63 12.01 10.25
N THR A 127 -1.88 12.97 10.80
CA THR A 127 -1.25 12.86 12.12
C THR A 127 -1.80 13.94 13.02
N GLU A 128 -2.66 13.54 13.96
CA GLU A 128 -3.42 14.44 14.82
C GLU A 128 -3.30 14.00 16.29
N SER A 129 -2.53 14.75 17.07
CA SER A 129 -2.22 14.41 18.46
C SER A 129 -2.62 15.52 19.44
N ARG A 130 -2.94 15.10 20.66
CA ARG A 130 -3.14 15.96 21.84
C ARG A 130 -1.84 16.46 22.47
N ASN A 131 -0.69 16.09 21.91
CA ASN A 131 0.64 16.47 22.39
C ASN A 131 1.27 17.48 21.42
N PRO A 132 1.57 18.73 21.83
CA PRO A 132 2.14 19.75 20.94
C PRO A 132 3.61 19.51 20.56
N HIS A 133 4.26 18.52 21.18
CA HIS A 133 5.64 18.12 20.90
C HIS A 133 5.70 16.64 20.52
N GLU A 134 4.64 16.14 19.86
CA GLU A 134 4.65 14.79 19.30
C GLU A 134 5.78 14.68 18.28
N ASN A 135 6.60 13.64 18.42
CA ASN A 135 7.56 13.32 17.35
C ASN A 135 6.76 12.76 16.17
N PRO A 136 7.22 12.95 14.92
CA PRO A 136 6.59 12.30 13.78
C PRO A 136 6.48 10.80 14.01
N TYR A 137 5.26 10.27 13.88
CA TYR A 137 5.04 8.83 13.85
C TYR A 137 5.68 8.23 12.59
N THR A 138 5.71 6.91 12.52
CA THR A 138 6.37 6.18 11.45
C THR A 138 5.39 5.47 10.53
N LEU A 139 5.82 5.22 9.29
CA LEU A 139 5.10 4.39 8.34
C LEU A 139 4.89 2.96 8.89
N GLY A 140 5.83 2.46 9.70
CA GLY A 140 5.68 1.18 10.39
C GLY A 140 4.50 1.16 11.37
N GLN A 141 4.26 2.26 12.09
CA GLN A 141 3.10 2.38 12.98
C GLN A 141 1.79 2.40 12.18
N PHE A 142 1.75 3.18 11.09
CA PHE A 142 0.60 3.21 10.19
C PHE A 142 0.28 1.83 9.59
N PHE A 143 1.29 1.10 9.13
CA PHE A 143 1.10 -0.26 8.60
C PHE A 143 0.71 -1.27 9.69
N THR A 144 1.23 -1.10 10.92
CA THR A 144 0.85 -1.92 12.07
C THR A 144 -0.62 -1.72 12.42
N GLU A 145 -1.09 -0.47 12.50
CA GLU A 145 -2.51 -0.22 12.80
C GLU A 145 -3.44 -0.60 11.64
N TRP A 146 -2.95 -0.53 10.39
CA TRP A 146 -3.68 -1.03 9.22
C TRP A 146 -3.72 -2.58 9.17
N GLY A 147 -2.85 -3.26 9.92
CA GLY A 147 -2.77 -4.72 9.94
C GLY A 147 -2.05 -5.31 8.72
N ILE A 148 -1.26 -4.49 8.00
CA ILE A 148 -0.46 -4.93 6.85
C ILE A 148 1.00 -5.00 7.27
N ARG A 149 1.65 -6.15 7.01
CA ARG A 149 3.06 -6.33 7.32
C ARG A 149 3.93 -5.30 6.59
N LEU A 150 4.82 -4.63 7.31
CA LEU A 150 5.86 -3.78 6.74
C LEU A 150 7.19 -4.00 7.46
N ASP A 151 8.19 -4.46 6.74
CA ASP A 151 9.57 -4.58 7.22
C ASP A 151 10.57 -4.36 6.07
N ASP A 152 11.86 -4.54 6.32
CA ASP A 152 12.95 -4.35 5.35
C ASP A 152 12.85 -5.29 4.12
N SER A 153 12.08 -6.36 4.23
CA SER A 153 11.96 -7.43 3.25
C SER A 153 10.57 -7.55 2.62
N CYS A 154 9.51 -7.11 3.29
CA CYS A 154 8.12 -7.41 2.93
C CYS A 154 7.17 -6.21 3.04
N VAL A 155 6.20 -6.16 2.13
CA VAL A 155 4.98 -5.34 2.22
C VAL A 155 3.79 -6.27 2.02
N GLY A 156 2.98 -6.49 3.05
CA GLY A 156 1.98 -7.57 3.07
C GLY A 156 2.63 -8.93 2.75
N ASP A 157 2.10 -9.61 1.74
CA ASP A 157 2.62 -10.90 1.24
C ASP A 157 3.74 -10.74 0.18
N PHE A 158 4.05 -9.51 -0.24
CA PHE A 158 5.09 -9.24 -1.23
C PHE A 158 6.46 -9.14 -0.57
N CYS A 159 7.19 -10.25 -0.59
CA CYS A 159 8.49 -10.37 0.07
C CYS A 159 9.63 -10.57 -0.93
N LYS A 160 10.80 -9.98 -0.64
CA LYS A 160 12.05 -10.29 -1.32
C LYS A 160 12.47 -11.76 -1.05
N PRO A 161 13.09 -12.47 -2.02
CA PRO A 161 13.39 -12.04 -3.39
C PRO A 161 12.23 -12.27 -4.39
N ASN A 162 11.08 -12.77 -3.94
CA ASN A 162 9.98 -13.18 -4.81
C ASN A 162 9.24 -11.98 -5.45
N ALA A 163 9.23 -10.84 -4.76
CA ALA A 163 8.78 -9.56 -5.28
C ALA A 163 9.84 -8.48 -5.01
N SER A 164 10.11 -7.63 -6.00
CA SER A 164 10.89 -6.41 -5.77
C SER A 164 10.02 -5.41 -5.03
N VAL A 165 10.55 -4.85 -3.94
CA VAL A 165 9.94 -3.75 -3.20
C VAL A 165 10.93 -2.59 -3.20
N VAL A 166 10.52 -1.46 -3.78
CA VAL A 166 11.31 -0.23 -3.88
C VAL A 166 10.48 0.91 -3.30
N LEU A 167 11.10 1.71 -2.45
CA LEU A 167 10.46 2.88 -1.85
C LEU A 167 11.03 4.16 -2.43
N TYR A 168 10.20 5.19 -2.46
CA TYR A 168 10.57 6.54 -2.85
C TYR A 168 10.01 7.53 -1.83
N LEU A 169 10.82 8.53 -1.50
CA LEU A 169 10.45 9.70 -0.72
C LEU A 169 10.64 10.93 -1.62
N ASP A 170 9.57 11.67 -1.88
CA ASP A 170 9.57 12.84 -2.78
C ASP A 170 10.23 12.51 -4.14
N GLY A 171 9.87 11.35 -4.71
CA GLY A 171 10.38 10.85 -5.99
C GLY A 171 11.81 10.29 -5.95
N LYS A 172 12.51 10.36 -4.82
CA LYS A 172 13.87 9.85 -4.66
C LYS A 172 13.86 8.48 -4.02
N LYS A 173 14.57 7.54 -4.63
CA LYS A 173 14.69 6.17 -4.11
C LYS A 173 15.21 6.18 -2.67
N TYR A 174 14.56 5.40 -1.81
CA TYR A 174 14.91 5.18 -0.42
C TYR A 174 15.37 3.73 -0.24
N ASP A 175 16.54 3.54 0.40
CA ASP A 175 17.17 2.22 0.60
C ASP A 175 17.13 1.74 2.06
N GLY A 176 16.54 2.53 2.98
CA GLY A 176 16.43 2.18 4.40
C GLY A 176 15.26 1.25 4.73
N ASN A 177 15.08 0.97 6.01
CA ASN A 177 13.92 0.22 6.51
C ASN A 177 12.64 1.04 6.32
N PRO A 178 11.65 0.56 5.54
CA PRO A 178 10.45 1.33 5.29
C PRO A 178 9.63 1.61 6.55
N ALA A 179 9.68 0.71 7.54
CA ALA A 179 8.98 0.88 8.81
C ALA A 179 9.53 2.06 9.64
N GLU A 180 10.74 2.54 9.36
CA GLU A 180 11.39 3.65 10.09
C GLU A 180 11.16 5.03 9.43
N ILE A 181 10.46 5.08 8.29
CA ILE A 181 10.14 6.34 7.61
C ILE A 181 9.26 7.18 8.53
N GLN A 182 9.70 8.38 8.86
CA GLN A 182 8.93 9.37 9.63
C GLN A 182 7.90 10.06 8.74
N LEU A 183 6.65 10.09 9.18
CA LEU A 183 5.53 10.77 8.56
C LEU A 183 5.59 12.27 8.89
N LYS A 184 6.43 13.00 8.15
CA LYS A 184 6.57 14.46 8.29
C LYS A 184 5.52 15.19 7.46
N SER A 185 5.21 16.44 7.80
CA SER A 185 4.34 17.29 6.97
C SER A 185 4.79 17.26 5.51
N HIS A 186 3.83 16.96 4.65
CA HIS A 186 3.88 16.98 3.20
C HIS A 186 4.98 16.12 2.57
N ILE A 187 5.39 15.04 3.24
CA ILE A 187 6.21 14.01 2.59
C ILE A 187 5.34 13.18 1.64
N GLU A 188 5.85 12.93 0.44
CA GLU A 188 5.28 12.00 -0.53
C GLU A 188 6.00 10.65 -0.43
N ILE A 189 5.25 9.56 -0.18
CA ILE A 189 5.79 8.21 -0.06
C ILE A 189 5.19 7.32 -1.14
N ALA A 190 6.04 6.72 -1.98
CA ALA A 190 5.61 5.72 -2.95
C ALA A 190 6.24 4.35 -2.66
N ILE A 191 5.40 3.34 -2.45
CA ILE A 191 5.80 1.93 -2.37
C ILE A 191 5.54 1.28 -3.73
N VAL A 192 6.60 0.82 -4.39
CA VAL A 192 6.56 0.19 -5.71
C VAL A 192 6.91 -1.28 -5.60
N ILE A 193 5.93 -2.13 -5.90
CA ILE A 193 6.04 -3.59 -5.83
C ILE A 193 6.02 -4.18 -7.25
N GLY A 194 6.99 -5.02 -7.57
CA GLY A 194 7.12 -5.62 -8.90
C GLY A 194 7.51 -4.59 -9.97
N LYS A 195 6.83 -4.64 -11.12
CA LYS A 195 7.09 -3.69 -12.22
C LYS A 195 6.72 -2.26 -11.80
N PRO A 196 7.58 -1.24 -12.02
CA PRO A 196 7.26 0.13 -11.66
C PRO A 196 6.13 0.74 -12.52
N PRO A 197 5.38 1.71 -12.00
CA PRO A 197 4.48 2.53 -12.80
C PRO A 197 5.25 3.35 -13.84
N ALA A 198 4.54 3.91 -14.82
CA ALA A 198 5.17 4.73 -15.87
C ALA A 198 5.84 6.00 -15.30
N VAL A 199 5.25 6.55 -14.24
CA VAL A 199 5.76 7.68 -13.47
C VAL A 199 5.66 7.28 -12.00
N VAL A 200 6.75 7.43 -11.25
CA VAL A 200 6.74 7.29 -9.80
C VAL A 200 6.31 8.65 -9.21
N PRO A 201 5.32 8.69 -8.30
CA PRO A 201 4.93 9.91 -7.61
C PRO A 201 6.11 10.59 -6.93
N ASP A 202 6.20 11.90 -7.07
CA ASP A 202 7.23 12.74 -6.45
C ASP A 202 6.66 13.91 -5.62
N HIS A 203 5.34 14.14 -5.71
CA HIS A 203 4.60 15.08 -4.88
C HIS A 203 3.11 14.70 -4.84
N TRP A 204 2.43 15.17 -3.80
CA TRP A 204 0.98 15.24 -3.70
C TRP A 204 0.54 16.69 -3.52
N ASP A 205 -0.62 17.04 -4.10
CA ASP A 205 -1.23 18.35 -3.87
C ASP A 205 -2.11 18.29 -2.61
N PHE A 206 -1.52 18.71 -1.48
CA PHE A 206 -2.21 18.79 -0.19
C PHE A 206 -3.21 19.96 -0.12
N GLY A 207 -3.26 20.83 -1.13
CA GLY A 207 -4.12 22.02 -1.09
C GLY A 207 -3.82 22.91 0.13
N GLU A 208 -4.85 23.15 0.94
CA GLU A 208 -4.78 23.98 2.15
C GLU A 208 -4.47 23.18 3.43
N LEU A 209 -4.22 21.87 3.32
CA LEU A 209 -3.84 21.05 4.46
C LEU A 209 -2.43 21.47 4.98
N PRO A 210 -2.20 21.52 6.30
CA PRO A 210 -0.91 21.87 6.92
C PRO A 210 0.15 20.74 6.92
#